data_AF-A0A8S9WII2-F1
#
_entry.id   AF-A0A8S9WII2-F1
#
_cell.length_a   1.000
_cell.length_b   1.000
_cell.length_c   1.000
_cell.angle_alpha   90.00
_cell.angle_beta   90.00
_cell.angle_gamma   90.00
#
_symmetry.space_group_name_H-M   'P 1'
#
loop_
_entity.id
_entity.type
_entity.pdbx_description
1 polymer ?
#
loop_
_entity_poly.entity_id
_entity_poly.type
_entity_poly.pdbx_seq_one_letter_code
_entity_poly.pdbx_strand_id
1 'polypeptide(L)'
;MEKVPSWMERLLLPKLNEITGELKAIHTRIDAVEKEIVSLRNETIAKFEATDAKVESLRKETKMEIASLRNEMLAKFEATDAKLESLGKETKSDIASLSKETKGDIASLGKETKSDIASLRNENLSLRNEMMTKFDAVDIKFASVESNVTSLRNEMISRFEAVDAK
;
A
#
# COMPACT_ATOMS: atom_id res chain seq x y z
N MET A 1 -52.68 -95.84 46.17
CA MET A 1 -52.45 -94.38 46.13
C MET A 1 -51.99 -93.97 47.51
N GLU A 2 -50.71 -93.67 47.70
CA GLU A 2 -50.22 -93.13 48.97
C GLU A 2 -50.84 -91.74 49.21
N LYS A 3 -51.44 -91.55 50.39
CA LYS A 3 -51.98 -90.24 50.78
C LYS A 3 -50.82 -89.32 51.15
N VAL A 4 -50.86 -88.08 50.66
CA VAL A 4 -49.89 -87.04 51.03
C VAL A 4 -49.91 -86.87 52.56
N PRO A 5 -48.77 -86.95 53.25
CA PRO A 5 -48.70 -86.75 54.69
C PRO A 5 -49.18 -85.37 55.13
N SER A 6 -49.95 -85.28 56.23
CA SER A 6 -50.58 -84.03 56.71
C SER A 6 -49.59 -82.87 56.96
N TRP A 7 -48.34 -83.17 57.30
CA TRP A 7 -47.30 -82.16 57.48
C TRP A 7 -46.91 -81.47 56.16
N MET A 8 -47.00 -82.18 55.02
CA MET A 8 -46.82 -81.57 53.70
C MET A 8 -47.99 -80.64 53.36
N GLU A 9 -49.22 -81.03 53.70
CA GLU A 9 -50.39 -80.20 53.41
C GLU A 9 -50.43 -78.90 54.22
N ARG A 10 -50.04 -78.97 55.50
CA ARG A 10 -50.12 -77.80 56.39
C ARG A 10 -48.90 -76.87 56.30
N LEU A 11 -47.71 -77.42 56.07
CA LEU A 11 -46.47 -76.65 56.10
C LEU A 11 -45.89 -76.37 54.71
N LEU A 12 -45.90 -77.34 53.80
CA LEU A 12 -45.24 -77.21 52.49
C LEU A 12 -46.13 -76.60 51.41
N LEU A 13 -47.42 -76.99 51.31
CA LEU A 13 -48.34 -76.45 50.30
C LEU A 13 -48.44 -74.91 50.31
N PRO A 14 -48.56 -74.23 51.47
CA PRO A 14 -48.59 -72.77 51.51
C PRO A 14 -47.31 -72.14 50.96
N LYS A 15 -46.14 -72.68 51.31
CA LYS A 15 -44.84 -72.21 50.81
C LYS A 15 -44.67 -72.43 49.31
N LEU A 16 -45.14 -73.55 48.79
CA LEU A 16 -45.18 -73.81 47.34
C LEU A 16 -46.08 -72.82 46.58
N ASN A 17 -47.25 -72.48 47.14
CA ASN A 17 -48.14 -71.48 46.54
C ASN A 17 -47.53 -70.08 46.57
N GLU A 18 -46.86 -69.70 47.67
CA GLU A 18 -46.12 -68.44 47.81
C GLU A 18 -45.00 -68.34 46.76
N ILE A 19 -44.15 -69.37 46.65
CA ILE A 19 -43.09 -69.46 45.64
C ILE A 19 -43.66 -69.38 44.22
N THR A 20 -44.78 -70.04 43.96
CA THR A 20 -45.45 -69.98 42.65
C THR A 20 -45.93 -68.56 42.33
N GLY A 21 -46.43 -67.83 43.33
CA GLY A 21 -46.81 -66.42 43.21
C GLY A 21 -45.61 -65.51 42.93
N GLU A 22 -44.52 -65.68 43.68
CA GLU A 22 -43.27 -64.95 43.47
C GLU A 22 -42.67 -65.20 42.08
N LEU A 23 -42.65 -66.45 41.61
CA LEU A 23 -42.18 -66.80 40.28
C LEU A 23 -43.00 -66.14 39.17
N LYS A 24 -44.32 -66.05 39.32
CA LYS A 24 -45.19 -65.31 38.39
C LYS A 24 -44.89 -63.82 38.41
N ALA A 25 -44.72 -63.23 39.60
CA ALA A 25 -44.37 -61.82 39.74
C ALA A 25 -43.00 -61.50 39.11
N ILE A 26 -42.02 -62.40 39.27
CA ILE A 26 -40.70 -62.29 38.62
C ILE A 26 -40.83 -62.37 37.10
N HIS A 27 -41.59 -63.30 36.54
CA HIS A 27 -41.83 -63.38 35.09
C HIS A 27 -42.40 -62.07 34.55
N THR A 28 -43.45 -61.53 35.18
CA THR A 28 -44.04 -60.25 34.75
C THR A 28 -43.02 -59.09 34.81
N ARG A 29 -42.15 -59.08 35.81
CA ARG A 29 -41.07 -58.08 35.92
C ARG A 29 -40.01 -58.27 34.84
N ILE A 30 -39.64 -59.50 34.51
CA ILE A 30 -38.70 -59.81 33.42
C ILE A 30 -39.28 -59.31 32.09
N ASP A 31 -40.54 -59.63 31.78
CA ASP A 31 -41.21 -59.17 30.56
C ASP A 31 -41.25 -57.62 30.46
N ALA A 32 -41.48 -56.95 31.59
CA ALA A 32 -41.47 -55.49 31.64
C ALA A 32 -40.07 -54.91 31.39
N VAL A 33 -39.05 -55.46 32.04
CA VAL A 33 -37.64 -55.03 31.86
C VAL A 33 -37.16 -55.30 30.44
N GLU A 34 -37.52 -56.44 29.83
CA GLU A 34 -37.18 -56.74 28.43
C GLU A 34 -37.78 -55.69 27.48
N LYS A 35 -39.04 -55.29 27.70
CA LYS A 35 -39.67 -54.21 26.92
C LYS A 35 -38.98 -52.87 27.11
N GLU A 36 -38.61 -52.51 28.34
CA GLU A 36 -37.86 -51.28 28.61
C GLU A 36 -36.47 -51.30 27.95
N ILE A 37 -35.76 -52.42 28.00
CA ILE A 37 -34.46 -52.59 27.34
C ILE A 37 -34.59 -52.41 25.82
N VAL A 38 -35.62 -53.02 25.20
CA VAL A 38 -35.87 -52.84 23.76
C VAL A 38 -36.20 -51.39 23.44
N SER A 39 -37.03 -50.72 24.26
CA SER A 39 -37.37 -49.32 24.09
C SER A 39 -36.13 -48.41 24.18
N LEU A 40 -35.29 -48.58 25.21
CA LEU A 40 -34.07 -47.81 25.40
C LEU A 40 -33.06 -48.04 24.28
N ARG A 41 -32.94 -49.28 23.80
CA ARG A 41 -32.09 -49.62 22.66
C ARG A 41 -32.54 -48.89 21.39
N ASN A 42 -33.84 -48.88 21.11
CA ASN A 42 -34.40 -48.19 19.94
C ASN A 42 -34.20 -46.68 20.04
N GLU A 43 -34.46 -46.09 21.22
CA GLU A 43 -34.21 -44.65 21.45
C GLU A 43 -32.73 -44.30 21.28
N THR A 44 -31.82 -45.15 21.76
CA THR A 44 -30.38 -44.96 21.64
C THR A 44 -29.94 -45.01 20.19
N ILE A 45 -30.42 -45.99 19.40
CA ILE A 45 -30.16 -46.08 17.97
C ILE A 45 -30.62 -44.81 17.25
N ALA A 46 -31.85 -44.36 17.51
CA ALA A 46 -32.40 -43.16 16.90
C ALA A 46 -31.58 -41.90 17.25
N LYS A 47 -31.09 -41.78 18.50
CA LYS A 47 -30.20 -40.67 18.91
C LYS A 47 -28.84 -40.73 18.22
N PHE A 48 -28.28 -41.92 18.03
CA PHE A 48 -27.03 -42.08 17.28
C PHE A 48 -27.21 -41.70 15.81
N GLU A 49 -28.26 -42.19 15.15
CA GLU A 49 -28.57 -41.84 13.75
C GLU A 49 -28.78 -40.33 13.57
N ALA A 50 -29.50 -39.69 14.49
CA ALA A 50 -29.69 -38.24 14.48
C ALA A 50 -28.36 -37.48 14.69
N THR A 51 -27.47 -38.00 15.54
CA THR A 51 -26.15 -37.41 15.78
C THR A 51 -25.26 -37.55 14.56
N ASP A 52 -25.21 -38.73 13.93
CA ASP A 52 -24.45 -38.97 12.70
C ASP A 52 -24.91 -38.06 11.57
N ALA A 53 -26.23 -37.90 11.40
CA ALA A 53 -26.79 -36.97 10.42
C ALA A 53 -26.36 -35.52 10.68
N LYS A 54 -26.36 -35.08 11.96
CA LYS A 54 -25.93 -33.74 12.35
C LYS A 54 -24.44 -33.53 12.11
N VAL A 55 -23.60 -34.52 12.43
CA VAL A 55 -22.15 -34.49 12.19
C VAL A 55 -21.86 -34.39 10.69
N GLU A 56 -22.54 -35.17 9.86
CA GLU A 56 -22.35 -35.11 8.41
C GLU A 56 -22.82 -33.77 7.82
N SER A 57 -23.92 -33.20 8.33
CA SER A 57 -24.37 -31.87 7.95
C SER A 57 -23.33 -30.79 8.28
N LEU A 58 -22.82 -30.77 9.52
CA LEU A 58 -21.80 -29.81 9.94
C LEU A 58 -20.49 -29.98 9.14
N ARG A 59 -20.11 -31.21 8.83
CA ARG A 59 -18.93 -31.50 8.00
C ARG A 59 -19.09 -30.94 6.59
N LYS A 60 -20.27 -31.06 5.98
CA LYS A 60 -20.57 -30.49 4.66
C LYS A 60 -20.56 -28.96 4.69
N GLU A 61 -21.23 -28.36 5.66
CA GLU A 61 -21.26 -26.91 5.87
C GLU A 61 -19.86 -26.33 6.02
N THR A 62 -19.06 -26.88 6.94
CA THR A 62 -17.68 -26.47 7.18
C THR A 62 -16.82 -26.58 5.90
N LYS A 63 -17.00 -27.66 5.12
CA LYS A 63 -16.26 -27.83 3.85
C LYS A 63 -16.63 -26.75 2.83
N MET A 64 -17.91 -26.38 2.74
CA MET A 64 -18.38 -25.31 1.85
C MET A 64 -17.86 -23.94 2.29
N GLU A 65 -17.92 -23.63 3.58
CA GLU A 65 -17.41 -22.37 4.12
C GLU A 65 -15.91 -22.21 3.89
N ILE A 66 -15.12 -23.26 4.16
CA ILE A 66 -13.68 -23.26 3.89
C ILE A 66 -13.39 -23.04 2.40
N ALA A 67 -14.16 -23.66 1.49
CA ALA A 67 -13.99 -23.46 0.06
C ALA A 67 -14.34 -22.02 -0.36
N SER A 68 -15.43 -21.47 0.19
CA SER A 68 -15.85 -20.09 -0.04
C SER A 68 -14.78 -19.09 0.41
N LEU A 69 -14.28 -19.24 1.64
CA LEU A 69 -13.24 -18.37 2.20
C LEU A 69 -11.93 -18.45 1.39
N ARG A 70 -11.55 -19.65 0.92
CA ARG A 70 -10.37 -19.80 0.04
C ARG A 70 -10.53 -19.05 -1.28
N ASN A 71 -11.71 -19.14 -1.90
CA ASN A 71 -11.99 -18.44 -3.16
C ASN A 71 -12.01 -16.92 -2.96
N GLU A 72 -12.64 -16.44 -1.88
CA GLU A 72 -12.64 -15.01 -1.54
C GLU A 72 -11.22 -14.49 -1.31
N MET A 73 -10.40 -15.26 -0.59
CA MET A 73 -9.01 -14.91 -0.33
C MET A 73 -8.17 -14.85 -1.61
N LEU A 74 -8.32 -15.83 -2.51
CA LEU A 74 -7.64 -15.82 -3.82
C LEU A 74 -8.05 -14.59 -4.65
N ALA A 75 -9.33 -14.28 -4.73
CA ALA A 75 -9.83 -13.10 -5.45
C ALA A 75 -9.27 -11.79 -4.86
N LYS A 76 -9.16 -11.70 -3.53
CA LYS A 76 -8.55 -10.53 -2.86
C LYS A 76 -7.04 -10.41 -3.13
N PHE A 77 -6.32 -11.53 -3.23
CA PHE A 77 -4.91 -11.53 -3.62
C PHE A 77 -4.74 -11.07 -5.07
N GLU A 78 -5.51 -11.64 -6.01
CA GLU A 78 -5.48 -11.24 -7.43
C GLU A 78 -5.80 -9.74 -7.61
N ALA A 79 -6.79 -9.23 -6.89
CA ALA A 79 -7.12 -7.80 -6.92
C ALA A 79 -5.99 -6.92 -6.35
N THR A 80 -5.27 -7.41 -5.34
CA THR A 80 -4.12 -6.70 -4.75
C THR A 80 -2.95 -6.68 -5.72
N ASP A 81 -2.64 -7.80 -6.37
CA ASP A 81 -1.58 -7.90 -7.38
C ASP A 81 -1.85 -6.98 -8.56
N ALA A 82 -3.09 -6.95 -9.06
CA ALA A 82 -3.50 -6.05 -10.13
C ALA A 82 -3.34 -4.57 -9.74
N LYS A 83 -3.69 -4.21 -8.49
CA LYS A 83 -3.52 -2.85 -7.98
C LYS A 83 -2.05 -2.46 -7.86
N LEU A 84 -1.19 -3.37 -7.39
CA LEU A 84 0.25 -3.14 -7.31
C LEU A 84 0.88 -2.97 -8.70
N GLU A 85 0.47 -3.78 -9.68
CA GLU A 85 0.94 -3.63 -11.06
C GLU A 85 0.52 -2.27 -11.66
N SER A 86 -0.73 -1.86 -11.43
CA SER A 86 -1.23 -0.56 -11.88
C SER A 86 -0.45 0.60 -11.28
N LEU A 87 -0.23 0.60 -9.96
CA LEU A 87 0.55 1.62 -9.26
C LEU A 87 2.01 1.66 -9.77
N GLY A 88 2.59 0.49 -10.05
CA GLY A 88 3.94 0.40 -10.63
C GLY A 88 4.04 1.02 -12.02
N LYS A 89 3.02 0.83 -12.87
CA LYS A 89 2.94 1.45 -14.21
C LYS A 89 2.76 2.97 -14.12
N GLU A 90 1.85 3.43 -13.27
CA GLU A 90 1.57 4.85 -13.04
C GLU A 90 2.83 5.57 -12.54
N THR A 91 3.46 5.07 -11.47
CA THR A 91 4.69 5.64 -10.92
C THR A 91 5.81 5.73 -11.96
N LYS A 92 5.98 4.70 -12.79
CA LYS A 92 6.99 4.71 -13.86
C LYS A 92 6.68 5.76 -14.93
N SER A 93 5.40 5.95 -15.27
CA SER A 93 4.96 6.97 -16.22
C SER A 93 5.22 8.37 -15.68
N ASP A 94 4.87 8.62 -14.42
CA ASP A 94 5.06 9.93 -13.77
C ASP A 94 6.53 10.31 -13.68
N ILE A 95 7.40 9.37 -13.28
CA ILE A 95 8.86 9.58 -13.25
C ILE A 95 9.38 9.92 -14.65
N ALA A 96 8.92 9.23 -15.70
CA ALA A 96 9.33 9.50 -17.07
C ALA A 96 8.87 10.89 -17.54
N SER A 97 7.65 11.30 -17.18
CA SER A 97 7.12 12.63 -17.49
C SER A 97 7.93 13.74 -16.81
N LEU A 98 8.14 13.64 -15.49
CA LEU A 98 8.92 14.61 -14.72
C LEU A 98 10.38 14.70 -15.21
N SER A 99 10.99 13.57 -15.58
CA SER A 99 12.35 13.56 -16.14
C SER A 99 12.42 14.30 -17.47
N LYS A 100 11.41 14.13 -18.34
CA LYS A 100 11.31 14.83 -19.63
C LYS A 100 11.12 16.33 -19.44
N GLU A 101 10.22 16.73 -18.54
CA GLU A 101 9.95 18.13 -18.19
C GLU A 101 11.22 18.81 -17.67
N THR A 102 11.85 18.23 -16.64
CA THR A 102 13.09 18.75 -16.05
C THR A 102 14.21 18.91 -17.09
N LYS A 103 14.36 17.95 -18.01
CA LYS A 103 15.34 18.05 -19.10
C LYS A 103 15.00 19.18 -20.08
N GLY A 104 13.71 19.40 -20.33
CA GLY A 104 13.21 20.52 -21.12
C GLY A 104 13.55 21.87 -20.49
N ASP A 105 13.27 22.02 -19.20
CA ASP A 105 13.52 23.24 -18.44
C ASP A 105 15.01 23.58 -18.38
N ILE A 106 15.86 22.60 -18.09
CA ILE A 106 17.33 22.77 -18.11
C ILE A 106 17.81 23.23 -19.49
N ALA A 107 17.27 22.66 -20.57
CA ALA A 107 17.64 23.05 -21.93
C ALA A 107 17.18 24.47 -22.27
N SER A 108 16.00 24.89 -21.77
CA SER A 108 15.47 26.24 -21.95
C SER A 108 16.35 27.27 -21.22
N LEU A 109 16.62 27.04 -19.93
CA LEU A 109 17.49 27.89 -19.11
C LEU A 109 18.90 28.00 -19.71
N GLY A 110 19.44 26.91 -20.26
CA GLY A 110 20.73 26.92 -20.94
C GLY A 110 20.75 27.80 -22.20
N LYS A 111 19.65 27.85 -22.95
CA LYS A 111 19.51 28.74 -24.13
C LYS A 111 19.40 30.20 -23.71
N GLU A 112 18.56 30.49 -22.72
CA GLU A 112 18.36 31.83 -22.16
C GLU A 112 19.69 32.40 -21.65
N THR A 113 20.38 31.65 -20.77
CA THR A 113 21.69 32.05 -20.24
C THR A 113 22.71 32.32 -21.35
N LYS A 114 22.74 31.49 -22.40
CA LYS A 114 23.65 31.69 -23.54
C LYS A 114 23.31 32.96 -24.34
N SER A 115 22.02 33.26 -24.49
CA SER A 115 21.53 34.47 -25.13
C SER A 115 21.92 35.72 -24.32
N ASP A 116 21.69 35.70 -23.01
CA ASP A 116 22.03 36.82 -22.13
C ASP A 116 23.53 37.10 -22.12
N ILE A 117 24.36 36.06 -22.06
CA ILE A 117 25.82 36.19 -22.18
C ILE A 117 26.22 36.81 -23.52
N ALA A 118 25.55 36.44 -24.62
CA ALA A 118 25.85 37.02 -25.94
C ALA A 118 25.47 38.51 -25.99
N SER A 119 24.31 38.88 -25.45
CA SER A 119 23.86 40.27 -25.34
C SER A 119 24.83 41.12 -24.52
N LEU A 120 25.24 40.65 -23.34
CA LEU A 120 26.21 41.34 -22.48
C LEU A 120 27.60 41.48 -23.13
N ARG A 121 28.02 40.49 -23.93
CA ARG A 121 29.26 40.58 -24.71
C ARG A 121 29.17 41.67 -25.78
N ASN A 122 28.05 41.76 -26.48
CA ASN A 122 27.82 42.78 -27.50
C ASN A 122 27.75 44.19 -26.89
N GLU A 123 27.07 44.34 -25.75
CA GLU A 123 27.03 45.60 -25.01
C GLU A 123 28.43 46.05 -24.58
N ASN A 124 29.24 45.14 -24.02
CA ASN A 124 30.63 45.42 -23.66
C ASN A 124 31.49 45.83 -24.86
N LEU A 125 31.31 45.19 -26.03
CA LEU A 125 32.01 45.58 -27.25
C LEU A 125 31.60 46.99 -27.70
N SER A 126 30.31 47.30 -27.65
CA SER A 126 29.81 48.64 -27.97
C SER A 126 30.39 49.70 -27.03
N LEU A 127 30.39 49.45 -25.71
CA LEU A 127 30.97 50.35 -24.72
C LEU A 127 32.47 50.56 -24.93
N ARG A 128 33.22 49.50 -25.26
CA ARG A 128 34.66 49.61 -25.61
C ARG A 128 34.87 50.47 -26.85
N ASN A 129 34.08 50.28 -27.90
CA ASN A 129 34.18 51.08 -29.12
C ASN A 129 33.85 52.56 -28.88
N GLU A 130 32.81 52.83 -28.09
CA GLU A 130 32.45 54.20 -27.70
C GLU A 130 33.57 54.85 -26.89
N MET A 131 34.16 54.11 -25.94
CA MET A 131 35.28 54.58 -25.13
C MET A 131 36.52 54.90 -25.98
N MET A 132 36.88 54.03 -26.93
CA MET A 132 37.98 54.29 -27.88
C MET A 132 37.72 55.56 -28.69
N THR A 133 36.50 55.73 -29.22
CA THR A 133 36.12 56.93 -29.97
C THR A 133 36.24 58.20 -29.11
N LYS A 134 35.83 58.13 -27.85
CA LYS A 134 35.97 59.24 -26.90
C LYS A 134 37.44 59.55 -26.57
N PHE A 135 38.29 58.54 -26.44
CA PHE A 135 39.74 58.73 -26.26
C PHE A 135 40.38 59.38 -27.48
N ASP A 136 40.07 58.92 -28.70
CA ASP A 136 40.55 59.54 -29.93
C ASP A 136 40.15 61.03 -30.01
N ALA A 137 38.91 61.35 -29.62
CA ALA A 137 38.42 62.72 -29.55
C ALA A 137 39.15 63.57 -28.49
N VAL A 138 39.55 62.96 -27.36
CA VAL A 138 40.35 63.60 -26.32
C VAL A 138 41.77 63.88 -26.84
N ASP A 139 42.41 62.92 -27.51
CA ASP A 139 43.74 63.08 -28.10
C ASP A 139 43.78 64.24 -29.11
N ILE A 140 42.75 64.36 -29.97
CA ILE A 140 42.60 65.49 -30.91
C ILE A 140 42.50 66.83 -30.15
N LYS A 141 41.69 66.88 -29.08
CA LYS A 141 41.56 68.10 -28.26
C LYS A 141 42.88 68.47 -27.58
N PHE A 142 43.63 67.48 -27.07
CA PHE A 142 44.94 67.72 -26.49
C PHE A 142 45.92 68.28 -27.52
N ALA A 143 45.99 67.71 -28.72
CA ALA A 143 46.83 68.25 -29.79
C ALA A 143 46.46 69.69 -30.17
N SER A 144 45.15 70.00 -30.20
CA SER A 144 44.66 71.35 -30.43
C SER A 144 45.08 72.33 -29.30
N VAL A 145 44.96 71.90 -28.05
CA VAL A 145 45.42 72.69 -26.88
C VAL A 145 46.93 72.92 -26.95
N GLU A 146 47.73 71.89 -27.25
CA GLU A 146 49.17 72.01 -27.40
C GLU A 146 49.54 73.05 -28.47
N SER A 147 48.90 72.99 -29.64
CA SER A 147 49.07 74.00 -30.70
C SER A 147 48.70 75.42 -30.24
N ASN A 148 47.59 75.58 -29.52
CA ASN A 148 47.17 76.88 -28.99
C ASN A 148 48.19 77.42 -27.97
N VAL A 149 48.71 76.57 -27.08
CA VAL A 149 49.75 76.95 -26.10
C VAL A 149 51.05 77.36 -26.80
N THR A 150 51.47 76.63 -27.85
CA THR A 150 52.63 77.01 -28.66
C THR A 150 52.43 78.35 -29.34
N SER A 151 51.25 78.60 -29.93
CA SER A 151 50.92 79.87 -30.58
C SER A 151 50.97 81.04 -29.59
N LEU A 152 50.35 80.88 -28.41
CA LEU A 152 50.39 81.90 -27.35
C LEU A 152 51.81 82.16 -26.86
N ARG A 153 52.64 81.13 -26.68
CA ARG A 153 54.05 81.29 -26.32
C ARG A 153 54.78 82.13 -27.38
N ASN A 154 54.61 81.82 -28.65
CA ASN A 154 55.27 82.54 -29.74
C ASN A 154 54.80 84.01 -29.82
N GLU A 155 53.51 84.27 -29.61
CA GLU A 155 52.98 85.63 -29.54
C GLU A 155 53.57 86.41 -28.37
N MET A 156 53.67 85.79 -27.18
CA MET A 156 54.28 86.42 -26.00
C MET A 156 55.75 86.74 -26.23
N ILE A 157 56.54 85.83 -26.82
CA ILE A 157 57.93 86.08 -27.20
C ILE A 157 58.02 87.29 -28.14
N SER A 158 57.21 87.30 -29.19
CA SER A 158 57.18 88.40 -30.16
C SER A 158 56.82 89.75 -29.52
N ARG A 159 55.85 89.77 -28.59
CA ARG A 159 55.49 90.98 -27.84
C ARG A 159 56.61 91.46 -26.92
N PHE A 160 57.34 90.53 -26.30
CA PHE A 160 58.46 90.86 -25.41
C PHE A 160 59.62 91.48 -26.20
N GLU A 161 60.01 90.85 -27.31
CA GLU A 161 61.03 91.39 -28.24
C GLU A 161 60.66 92.78 -28.75
N ALA A 162 59.37 93.03 -29.02
CA ALA A 162 58.89 94.35 -29.46
C ALA A 162 58.93 95.43 -28.35
N VAL A 163 58.91 95.04 -27.08
CA VAL A 163 59.08 95.96 -25.94
C VAL A 163 60.55 96.31 -25.74
N ASP A 164 61.46 95.32 -25.83
CA ASP A 164 62.91 95.53 -25.69
C ASP A 164 63.51 96.39 -26.82
N ALA A 165 62.84 96.44 -27.99
CA ALA A 165 63.25 97.24 -29.14
C ALA A 165 62.84 98.73 -29.09
N LYS A 166 62.15 99.18 -28.04
CA LYS A 166 61.74 100.58 -27.82
C LYS A 166 62.57 101.27 -26.75
#